data_AF-A0A564ZHG9-F1
#
_entry.id   AF-A0A564ZHG9-F1
#
_cell.length_a   1.000
_cell.length_b   1.000
_cell.length_c   1.000
_cell.angle_alpha   90.00
_cell.angle_beta   90.00
_cell.angle_gamma   90.00
#
_symmetry.space_group_name_H-M   'P 1'
#
loop_
_entity.id
_entity.type
_entity.pdbx_description
1 polymer ?
#
loop_
_entity_poly.entity_id
_entity_poly.type
_entity_poly.pdbx_seq_one_letter_code
_entity_poly.pdbx_strand_id
1 'polypeptide(L)'
;MTLLRLLGKGLSAALILTAVAVVSGAITVWLAAENDKVQLPRVIGMDSTAALELLRAHGLQPKVSGREYNEQVPQHAVIFQRPASGSWVRKSSEVRLVISQGVDAVALPSLAGLPLPQAEQLLRRYGFTLGRVARVHSSERPNGEVIAQDPEAGALVRRGSSIAVLLSLGRFDDPTSALTPSAWSPLVSPRLKDRIRAVAGTKGIYPFHVTTRIAYRSYPNYAEKLMALAGTRPGALRGTGSVLVGAGDIASCISDGDEATANLLDTIDGVIFTLGDNAYKLGTPIEFAACYEPSWGRHKSRTRPAPGNHDYLWPDASGYFEYFGNAAGDPGKGYYSYDLGSWHIVVLNSNCSKIGGCGPGSPQEQWLRADLAAHPTKCTLAYWHHPRFSSGSDGSDAAFEPFWQALYDHNADVVLAGHDHVYERFAPQKPNGEPDPVRGLRQFVVGTGGERHHKFEGQAIANSEVRNDETFGVLKLTLYPTNYEWQFIPVSGQTFTDSGAGRCH
;
A
#
# COMPACT_ATOMS: atom_id res chain seq x y z
N MET A 1 -8.31 -56.91 91.36
CA MET A 1 -8.67 -56.51 89.97
C MET A 1 -8.80 -54.99 89.74
N THR A 2 -8.63 -54.13 90.77
CA THR A 2 -8.87 -52.68 90.65
C THR A 2 -7.61 -51.88 90.26
N LEU A 3 -6.42 -52.29 90.71
CA LEU A 3 -5.15 -51.62 90.38
C LEU A 3 -4.74 -51.79 88.91
N LEU A 4 -4.91 -52.99 88.34
CA LEU A 4 -4.64 -53.24 86.90
C LEU A 4 -5.57 -52.42 85.99
N ARG A 5 -6.81 -52.15 86.42
CA ARG A 5 -7.76 -51.32 85.64
C ARG A 5 -7.38 -49.84 85.68
N LEU A 6 -6.80 -49.35 86.78
CA LEU A 6 -6.31 -47.97 86.91
C LEU A 6 -5.01 -47.76 86.11
N LEU A 7 -4.07 -48.71 86.19
CA LEU A 7 -2.85 -48.72 85.37
C LEU A 7 -3.16 -48.81 83.87
N GLY A 8 -4.10 -49.69 83.48
CA GLY A 8 -4.56 -49.80 82.08
C GLY A 8 -5.21 -48.52 81.57
N LYS A 9 -6.09 -47.89 82.37
CA LYS A 9 -6.71 -46.60 82.01
C LYS A 9 -5.70 -45.45 81.91
N GLY A 10 -4.71 -45.42 82.80
CA GLY A 10 -3.62 -44.43 82.77
C GLY A 10 -2.69 -44.59 81.56
N LEU A 11 -2.33 -45.83 81.22
CA LEU A 11 -1.50 -46.14 80.05
C LEU A 11 -2.25 -45.83 78.74
N SER A 12 -3.55 -46.16 78.66
CA SER A 12 -4.40 -45.80 77.52
C SER A 12 -4.56 -44.29 77.37
N ALA A 13 -4.75 -43.55 78.47
CA ALA A 13 -4.82 -42.08 78.42
C ALA A 13 -3.49 -41.44 77.98
N ALA A 14 -2.36 -41.96 78.46
CA ALA A 14 -1.03 -41.48 78.06
C ALA A 14 -0.71 -41.77 76.57
N LEU A 15 -1.10 -42.95 76.07
CA LEU A 15 -0.99 -43.31 74.64
C LEU A 15 -1.87 -42.45 73.73
N ILE A 16 -3.09 -42.14 74.18
CA ILE A 16 -3.99 -41.25 73.43
C ILE A 16 -3.42 -39.82 73.38
N LEU A 17 -2.91 -39.30 74.50
CA LEU A 17 -2.33 -37.94 74.55
C LEU A 17 -1.07 -37.81 73.69
N THR A 18 -0.20 -38.83 73.67
CA THR A 18 0.97 -38.85 72.80
C THR A 18 0.59 -38.97 71.32
N ALA A 19 -0.39 -39.81 70.98
CA ALA A 19 -0.91 -39.89 69.62
C ALA A 19 -1.52 -38.56 69.16
N VAL A 20 -2.30 -37.88 70.00
CA VAL A 20 -2.88 -36.56 69.70
C VAL A 20 -1.79 -35.50 69.52
N ALA A 21 -0.75 -35.49 70.36
CA ALA A 21 0.37 -34.57 70.23
C ALA A 21 1.17 -34.80 68.94
N VAL A 22 1.41 -36.06 68.55
CA VAL A 22 2.08 -36.40 67.29
C VAL A 22 1.23 -35.99 66.08
N VAL A 23 -0.08 -36.28 66.11
CA VAL A 23 -1.00 -35.89 65.03
C VAL A 23 -1.13 -34.36 64.95
N SER A 24 -1.25 -33.66 66.08
CA SER A 24 -1.31 -32.19 66.13
C SER A 24 0.00 -31.56 65.63
N GLY A 25 1.15 -32.09 66.03
CA GLY A 25 2.46 -31.68 65.52
C GLY A 25 2.59 -31.91 64.01
N ALA A 26 2.18 -33.08 63.52
CA ALA A 26 2.18 -33.41 62.10
C ALA A 26 1.23 -32.50 61.29
N ILE A 27 0.03 -32.22 61.80
CA ILE A 27 -0.93 -31.28 61.19
C ILE A 27 -0.35 -29.86 61.18
N THR A 28 0.30 -29.42 62.26
CA THR A 28 0.90 -28.08 62.34
C THR A 28 2.06 -27.93 61.35
N VAL A 29 2.94 -28.93 61.26
CA VAL A 29 4.04 -28.96 60.27
C VAL A 29 3.51 -29.02 58.84
N TRP A 30 2.45 -29.81 58.61
CA TRP A 30 1.80 -29.91 57.29
C TRP A 30 1.13 -28.58 56.88
N LEU A 31 0.34 -27.97 57.78
CA LEU A 31 -0.27 -26.65 57.55
C LEU A 31 0.77 -25.55 57.32
N ALA A 32 1.88 -25.56 58.08
CA ALA A 32 2.97 -24.62 57.87
C ALA A 32 3.66 -24.81 56.50
N ALA A 33 3.83 -26.06 56.05
CA ALA A 33 4.40 -26.37 54.74
C ALA A 33 3.45 -26.01 53.57
N GLU A 34 2.15 -26.08 53.77
CA GLU A 34 1.14 -25.66 52.78
C GLU A 34 1.10 -24.13 52.63
N ASN A 35 1.31 -23.39 53.72
CA ASN A 35 1.28 -21.91 53.75
C ASN A 35 2.56 -21.23 53.21
N ASP A 36 3.58 -22.02 52.87
CA ASP A 36 4.87 -21.55 52.33
C ASP A 36 4.92 -21.56 50.79
N LYS A 37 3.83 -21.93 50.14
CA LYS A 37 3.71 -21.91 48.67
C LYS A 37 3.05 -20.61 48.21
N VAL A 38 3.58 -20.04 47.13
CA VAL A 38 3.01 -18.90 46.42
C VAL A 38 2.76 -19.30 44.97
N GLN A 39 1.65 -18.85 44.41
CA GLN A 39 1.38 -19.04 42.99
C GLN A 39 2.22 -18.04 42.20
N LEU A 40 3.01 -18.54 41.25
CA LEU A 40 3.95 -17.74 40.49
C LEU A 40 3.20 -16.80 39.52
N PRO A 41 3.27 -15.47 39.67
CA PRO A 41 2.62 -14.55 38.75
C PRO A 41 3.20 -14.66 37.33
N ARG A 42 2.37 -14.30 36.33
CA ARG A 42 2.80 -14.17 34.94
C ARG A 42 3.49 -12.84 34.75
N VAL A 43 4.77 -12.88 34.42
CA VAL A 43 5.59 -11.70 34.08
C VAL A 43 6.05 -11.67 32.62
N ILE A 44 5.77 -12.72 31.84
CA ILE A 44 6.03 -12.73 30.39
C ILE A 44 5.31 -11.54 29.73
N GLY A 45 6.06 -10.74 28.98
CA GLY A 45 5.61 -9.52 28.31
C GLY A 45 5.64 -8.26 29.18
N MET A 46 5.88 -8.37 30.49
CA MET A 46 6.06 -7.21 31.35
C MET A 46 7.44 -6.58 31.16
N ASP A 47 7.54 -5.27 31.39
CA ASP A 47 8.83 -4.59 31.56
C ASP A 47 9.66 -5.28 32.64
N SER A 48 10.96 -5.45 32.39
CA SER A 48 11.86 -6.17 33.28
C SER A 48 11.89 -5.57 34.69
N THR A 49 11.82 -4.24 34.83
CA THR A 49 11.84 -3.60 36.15
C THR A 49 10.57 -3.94 36.92
N ALA A 50 9.41 -3.76 36.31
CA ALA A 50 8.12 -4.09 36.89
C ALA A 50 7.99 -5.59 37.22
N ALA A 51 8.52 -6.47 36.36
CA ALA A 51 8.55 -7.91 36.58
C ALA A 51 9.40 -8.29 37.80
N LEU A 52 10.59 -7.70 37.94
CA LEU A 52 11.47 -7.93 39.09
C LEU A 52 10.80 -7.47 40.40
N GLU A 53 10.13 -6.32 40.39
CA GLU A 53 9.41 -5.79 41.55
C GLU A 53 8.23 -6.68 41.94
N LEU A 54 7.40 -7.08 40.96
CA LEU A 54 6.24 -7.94 41.20
C LEU A 54 6.65 -9.28 41.82
N LEU A 55 7.71 -9.90 41.31
CA LEU A 55 8.21 -11.18 41.83
C LEU A 55 8.75 -11.03 43.26
N ARG A 56 9.49 -9.96 43.55
CA ARG A 56 9.98 -9.68 44.92
C ARG A 56 8.82 -9.43 45.89
N ALA A 57 7.78 -8.71 45.46
CA ALA A 57 6.57 -8.48 46.25
C ALA A 57 5.83 -9.78 46.60
N HIS A 58 5.92 -10.80 45.75
CA HIS A 58 5.39 -12.15 45.99
C HIS A 58 6.35 -13.05 46.80
N GLY A 59 7.43 -12.49 47.34
CA GLY A 59 8.42 -13.22 48.14
C GLY A 59 9.28 -14.18 47.32
N LEU A 60 9.47 -13.91 46.02
CA LEU A 60 10.29 -14.71 45.10
C LEU A 60 11.62 -14.03 44.79
N GLN A 61 12.60 -14.79 44.31
CA GLN A 61 13.92 -14.29 43.96
C GLN A 61 14.10 -14.25 42.43
N PRO A 62 13.81 -13.13 41.77
CA PRO A 62 13.98 -13.07 40.32
C PRO A 62 15.46 -12.94 39.94
N LYS A 63 15.84 -13.60 38.85
CA LYS A 63 17.20 -13.59 38.31
C LYS A 63 17.16 -13.49 36.79
N VAL A 64 17.80 -12.47 36.24
CA VAL A 64 17.99 -12.38 34.78
C VAL A 64 19.07 -13.38 34.37
N SER A 65 18.66 -14.45 33.69
CA SER A 65 19.54 -15.53 33.26
C SER A 65 20.12 -15.33 31.86
N GLY A 66 19.58 -14.39 31.08
CA GLY A 66 20.06 -14.10 29.74
C GLY A 66 19.32 -12.93 29.09
N ARG A 67 19.81 -12.52 27.92
CA ARG A 67 19.18 -11.53 27.05
C ARG A 67 19.19 -12.05 25.62
N GLU A 68 18.07 -12.01 24.94
CA GLU A 68 17.91 -12.52 23.57
C GLU A 68 17.15 -11.50 22.72
N TYR A 69 17.42 -11.45 21.42
CA TYR A 69 16.62 -10.67 20.50
C TYR A 69 15.27 -11.36 20.27
N ASN A 70 14.18 -10.60 20.36
CA ASN A 70 12.84 -11.11 20.14
C ASN A 70 12.00 -9.98 19.52
N GLU A 71 11.46 -10.24 18.33
CA GLU A 71 10.75 -9.23 17.54
C GLU A 71 9.31 -9.01 18.01
N GLN A 72 8.74 -9.99 18.70
CA GLN A 72 7.37 -9.95 19.19
C GLN A 72 7.28 -9.35 20.60
N VAL A 73 8.41 -9.22 21.28
CA VAL A 73 8.49 -8.75 22.65
C VAL A 73 9.34 -7.48 22.69
N PRO A 74 8.78 -6.33 23.12
CA PRO A 74 9.51 -5.06 23.18
C PRO A 74 10.84 -5.18 23.93
N GLN A 75 11.80 -4.35 23.56
CA GLN A 75 13.07 -4.26 24.28
C GLN A 75 12.82 -4.06 25.78
N HIS A 76 13.62 -4.72 26.62
CA HIS A 76 13.50 -4.71 28.08
C HIS A 76 12.31 -5.47 28.66
N ALA A 77 11.43 -6.07 27.86
CA ALA A 77 10.38 -6.93 28.38
C ALA A 77 10.82 -8.39 28.57
N VAL A 78 10.16 -9.11 29.47
CA VAL A 78 10.46 -10.53 29.76
C VAL A 78 9.95 -11.43 28.63
N ILE A 79 10.83 -12.17 27.96
CA ILE A 79 10.46 -13.13 26.91
C ILE A 79 10.17 -14.52 27.46
N PHE A 80 10.82 -14.87 28.56
CA PHE A 80 10.75 -16.20 29.15
C PHE A 80 10.85 -16.11 30.66
N GLN A 81 10.05 -16.92 31.36
CA GLN A 81 10.15 -17.13 32.80
C GLN A 81 10.20 -18.63 33.12
N ARG A 82 11.01 -19.01 34.11
CA ARG A 82 11.02 -20.35 34.68
C ARG A 82 11.19 -20.30 36.20
N PRO A 83 10.34 -20.99 36.99
CA PRO A 83 9.22 -21.87 36.60
C PRO A 83 8.09 -21.17 35.81
N ALA A 84 7.21 -21.93 35.18
CA ALA A 84 6.12 -21.37 34.37
C ALA A 84 5.09 -20.66 35.24
N SER A 85 4.47 -19.59 34.70
CA SER A 85 3.42 -18.84 35.39
C SER A 85 2.27 -19.74 35.83
N GLY A 86 1.67 -19.44 36.98
CA GLY A 86 0.57 -20.23 37.57
C GLY A 86 1.03 -21.46 38.36
N SER A 87 2.31 -21.83 38.29
CA SER A 87 2.89 -22.90 39.11
C SER A 87 2.97 -22.50 40.59
N TRP A 88 2.80 -23.46 41.48
CA TRP A 88 3.01 -23.27 42.91
C TRP A 88 4.47 -23.53 43.27
N VAL A 89 5.13 -22.51 43.81
CA VAL A 89 6.54 -22.58 44.21
C VAL A 89 6.68 -22.16 45.67
N ARG A 90 7.74 -22.60 46.34
CA ARG A 90 8.02 -22.14 47.71
C ARG A 90 8.42 -20.66 47.70
N LYS A 91 8.15 -19.94 48.78
CA LYS A 91 8.74 -18.61 48.98
C LYS A 91 10.26 -18.69 48.90
N SER A 92 10.88 -17.60 48.46
CA SER A 92 12.31 -17.49 48.13
C SER A 92 12.79 -18.35 46.96
N SER A 93 11.90 -19.02 46.21
CA SER A 93 12.30 -19.75 45.00
C SER A 93 12.86 -18.80 43.94
N GLU A 94 13.92 -19.25 43.25
CA GLU A 94 14.51 -18.51 42.12
C GLU A 94 13.58 -18.56 40.91
N VAL A 95 13.33 -17.39 40.31
CA VAL A 95 12.59 -17.25 39.04
C VAL A 95 13.54 -16.69 38.00
N ARG A 96 13.94 -17.55 37.05
CA ARG A 96 14.83 -17.16 35.95
C ARG A 96 14.06 -16.47 34.85
N LEU A 97 14.57 -15.32 34.43
CA LEU A 97 14.00 -14.48 33.38
C LEU A 97 14.99 -14.33 32.22
N VAL A 98 14.49 -14.39 30.99
CA VAL A 98 15.21 -13.92 29.81
C VAL A 98 14.57 -12.63 29.36
N ILE A 99 15.37 -11.61 29.07
CA ILE A 99 14.90 -10.27 28.71
C ILE A 99 15.12 -10.02 27.22
N SER A 100 14.13 -9.43 26.56
CA SER A 100 14.20 -9.05 25.15
C SER A 100 15.21 -7.92 24.94
N GLN A 101 16.04 -8.06 23.93
CA GLN A 101 16.84 -6.96 23.37
C GLN A 101 16.11 -6.23 22.23
N GLY A 102 14.85 -6.59 21.96
CA GLY A 102 14.08 -6.09 20.83
C GLY A 102 14.50 -6.77 19.51
N VAL A 103 14.29 -6.06 18.40
CA VAL A 103 14.68 -6.50 17.06
C VAL A 103 16.21 -6.45 16.93
N ASP A 104 16.85 -7.45 16.31
CA ASP A 104 18.30 -7.42 16.00
C ASP A 104 18.56 -6.44 14.84
N ALA A 105 18.43 -5.15 15.13
CA ALA A 105 18.55 -4.05 14.17
C ALA A 105 19.95 -3.42 14.22
N VAL A 106 20.50 -3.14 13.04
CA VAL A 106 21.82 -2.52 12.84
C VAL A 106 21.62 -1.29 11.96
N ALA A 107 22.31 -0.19 12.27
CA ALA A 107 22.29 0.99 11.41
C ALA A 107 22.92 0.67 10.04
N LEU A 108 22.18 0.94 8.98
CA LEU A 108 22.58 0.65 7.61
C LEU A 108 23.66 1.66 7.17
N PRO A 109 24.86 1.23 6.76
CA PRO A 109 25.87 2.15 6.24
C PRO A 109 25.44 2.80 4.91
N SER A 110 26.03 3.96 4.60
CA SER A 110 25.88 4.56 3.27
C SER A 110 26.68 3.79 2.23
N LEU A 111 26.03 3.49 1.11
CA LEU A 111 26.57 2.83 -0.07
C LEU A 111 26.78 3.81 -1.23
N ALA A 112 26.26 5.05 -1.12
CA ALA A 112 26.30 6.02 -2.20
C ALA A 112 27.73 6.33 -2.65
N GLY A 113 27.96 6.30 -3.97
CA GLY A 113 29.27 6.47 -4.60
C GLY A 113 30.18 5.25 -4.56
N LEU A 114 29.78 4.15 -3.91
CA LEU A 114 30.56 2.91 -3.94
C LEU A 114 30.29 2.13 -5.23
N PRO A 115 31.32 1.51 -5.85
CA PRO A 115 31.12 0.47 -6.84
C PRO A 115 30.34 -0.72 -6.28
N LEU A 116 29.49 -1.35 -7.09
CA LEU A 116 28.66 -2.48 -6.64
C LEU A 116 29.42 -3.56 -5.83
N PRO A 117 30.61 -4.03 -6.25
CA PRO A 117 31.34 -5.05 -5.48
C PRO A 117 31.76 -4.58 -4.08
N GLN A 118 32.08 -3.29 -3.94
CA GLN A 118 32.46 -2.70 -2.65
C GLN A 118 31.22 -2.50 -1.76
N ALA A 119 30.10 -2.09 -2.34
CA ALA A 119 28.82 -1.98 -1.64
C ALA A 119 28.38 -3.35 -1.09
N GLU A 120 28.48 -4.42 -1.88
CA GLU A 120 28.17 -5.78 -1.43
C GLU A 120 29.06 -6.23 -0.26
N GLN A 121 30.37 -5.96 -0.32
CA GLN A 121 31.29 -6.30 0.77
C GLN A 121 30.95 -5.55 2.05
N LEU A 122 30.58 -4.26 1.94
CA LEU A 122 30.19 -3.44 3.07
C LEU A 122 28.89 -3.96 3.70
N LEU A 123 27.90 -4.31 2.89
CA LEU A 123 26.65 -4.93 3.37
C LEU A 123 26.92 -6.22 4.14
N ARG A 124 27.74 -7.12 3.59
CA ARG A 124 28.10 -8.39 4.26
C ARG A 124 28.78 -8.16 5.61
N ARG A 125 29.63 -7.14 5.75
CA ARG A 125 30.29 -6.80 7.03
C ARG A 125 29.28 -6.39 8.11
N TYR A 126 28.20 -5.70 7.74
CA TYR A 126 27.14 -5.29 8.67
C TYR A 126 26.07 -6.37 8.86
N GLY A 127 26.22 -7.52 8.20
CA GLY A 127 25.31 -8.65 8.29
C GLY A 127 24.07 -8.50 7.41
N PHE A 128 24.13 -7.67 6.37
CA PHE A 128 23.11 -7.53 5.35
C PHE A 128 23.48 -8.30 4.09
N THR A 129 22.49 -8.52 3.22
CA THR A 129 22.69 -9.12 1.89
C THR A 129 22.36 -8.10 0.80
N LEU A 130 23.02 -8.20 -0.35
CA LEU A 130 22.64 -7.40 -1.51
C LEU A 130 21.30 -7.92 -2.05
N GLY A 131 20.31 -7.03 -2.10
CA GLY A 131 18.99 -7.30 -2.65
C GLY A 131 18.89 -6.95 -4.13
N ARG A 132 17.77 -6.33 -4.51
CA ARG A 132 17.51 -5.91 -5.90
C ARG A 132 18.51 -4.83 -6.33
N VAL A 133 19.02 -4.96 -7.55
CA VAL A 133 19.94 -3.99 -8.17
C VAL A 133 19.22 -3.35 -9.35
N ALA A 134 18.75 -2.12 -9.17
CA ALA A 134 18.20 -1.28 -10.24
C ALA A 134 19.33 -0.51 -10.92
N ARG A 135 19.13 -0.07 -12.17
CA ARG A 135 20.14 0.66 -12.95
C ARG A 135 19.49 1.82 -13.69
N VAL A 136 20.08 3.02 -13.59
CA VAL A 136 19.63 4.23 -14.30
C VAL A 136 20.83 5.02 -14.82
N HIS A 137 20.64 5.81 -15.88
CA HIS A 137 21.68 6.76 -16.29
C HIS A 137 21.79 7.91 -15.30
N SER A 138 23.02 8.40 -15.08
CA SER A 138 23.29 9.56 -14.23
C SER A 138 24.38 10.40 -14.86
N SER A 139 24.12 11.70 -15.01
CA SER A 139 25.12 12.69 -15.40
C SER A 139 26.10 13.03 -14.27
N GLU A 140 25.77 12.68 -13.03
CA GLU A 140 26.54 13.02 -11.83
C GLU A 140 27.44 11.88 -11.33
N ARG A 141 27.04 10.63 -11.58
CA ARG A 141 27.73 9.43 -11.08
C ARG A 141 28.30 8.58 -12.23
N PRO A 142 29.58 8.17 -12.18
CA PRO A 142 30.16 7.22 -13.12
C PRO A 142 29.40 5.89 -13.20
N ASN A 143 29.49 5.22 -14.35
CA ASN A 143 28.93 3.89 -14.54
C ASN A 143 29.46 2.90 -13.48
N GLY A 144 28.55 2.18 -12.83
CA GLY A 144 28.86 1.16 -11.84
C GLY A 144 28.87 1.62 -10.38
N GLU A 145 28.68 2.91 -10.12
CA GLU A 145 28.53 3.45 -8.75
C GLU A 145 27.08 3.40 -8.27
N VAL A 146 26.90 3.18 -6.98
CA VAL A 146 25.59 3.27 -6.31
C VAL A 146 25.17 4.74 -6.22
N ILE A 147 24.01 5.06 -6.79
CA ILE A 147 23.35 6.36 -6.69
C ILE A 147 22.58 6.44 -5.37
N ALA A 148 21.79 5.41 -5.08
CA ALA A 148 20.89 5.36 -3.93
C ALA A 148 20.74 3.92 -3.42
N GLN A 149 20.24 3.78 -2.20
CA GLN A 149 19.98 2.52 -1.53
C GLN A 149 18.61 2.57 -0.85
N ASP A 150 18.04 1.40 -0.61
CA ASP A 150 16.82 1.23 0.17
C ASP A 150 16.95 0.01 1.10
N PRO A 151 16.74 0.17 2.43
CA PRO A 151 16.49 1.41 3.18
C PRO A 151 17.59 2.46 3.07
N GLU A 152 17.30 3.71 3.47
CA GLU A 152 18.27 4.81 3.43
C GLU A 152 19.44 4.64 4.42
N ALA A 153 20.53 5.33 4.17
CA ALA A 153 21.70 5.30 5.06
C ALA A 153 21.32 5.80 6.47
N GLY A 154 21.74 5.06 7.50
CA GLY A 154 21.41 5.34 8.89
C GLY A 154 20.14 4.65 9.39
N ALA A 155 19.30 4.10 8.51
CA ALA A 155 18.12 3.35 8.91
C ALA A 155 18.48 2.15 9.80
N LEU A 156 17.69 1.90 10.84
CA LEU A 156 17.83 0.72 11.68
C LEU A 156 17.16 -0.46 10.98
N VAL A 157 17.97 -1.36 10.43
CA VAL A 157 17.50 -2.50 9.63
C VAL A 157 17.86 -3.79 10.32
N ARG A 158 16.94 -4.76 10.31
CA ARG A 158 17.21 -6.10 10.86
C ARG A 158 18.41 -6.75 10.17
N ARG A 159 19.35 -7.27 10.96
CA ARG A 159 20.46 -8.08 10.46
C ARG A 159 19.91 -9.29 9.67
N GLY A 160 20.52 -9.57 8.53
CA GLY A 160 20.08 -10.58 7.56
C GLY A 160 19.17 -10.05 6.46
N SER A 161 18.65 -8.82 6.59
CA SER A 161 17.81 -8.21 5.56
C SER A 161 18.58 -7.96 4.26
N SER A 162 17.85 -7.95 3.15
CA SER A 162 18.36 -7.58 1.83
C SER A 162 18.24 -6.07 1.62
N ILE A 163 19.29 -5.44 1.09
CA ILE A 163 19.33 -4.00 0.81
C ILE A 163 19.36 -3.79 -0.69
N ALA A 164 18.38 -3.06 -1.21
CA ALA A 164 18.31 -2.73 -2.62
C ALA A 164 19.23 -1.55 -2.94
N VAL A 165 19.78 -1.52 -4.15
CA VAL A 165 20.64 -0.44 -4.63
C VAL A 165 20.26 0.00 -6.03
N LEU A 166 20.37 1.30 -6.27
CA LEU A 166 20.26 1.93 -7.58
C LEU A 166 21.66 2.23 -8.09
N LEU A 167 22.07 1.62 -9.20
CA LEU A 167 23.37 1.83 -9.82
C LEU A 167 23.29 2.81 -11.00
N SER A 168 24.35 3.59 -11.16
CA SER A 168 24.56 4.43 -12.33
C SER A 168 25.00 3.58 -13.52
N LEU A 169 24.41 3.85 -14.69
CA LEU A 169 24.87 3.41 -16.01
C LEU A 169 25.87 4.39 -16.64
N GLY A 170 26.24 5.45 -15.91
CA GLY A 170 26.99 6.59 -16.41
C GLY A 170 26.09 7.59 -17.13
N ARG A 171 26.71 8.63 -17.69
CA ARG A 171 26.01 9.68 -18.44
C ARG A 171 25.23 9.04 -19.58
N PHE A 172 24.00 9.49 -19.78
CA PHE A 172 23.27 9.20 -21.00
C PHE A 172 23.85 10.08 -22.10
N ASP A 173 24.70 9.50 -22.95
CA ASP A 173 25.09 10.13 -24.20
C ASP A 173 24.02 9.79 -25.24
N ASP A 174 23.33 10.84 -25.71
CA ASP A 174 22.24 10.73 -26.67
C ASP A 174 22.66 9.90 -27.91
N PRO A 175 21.94 8.82 -28.27
CA PRO A 175 22.27 7.99 -29.43
C PRO A 175 22.18 8.74 -30.78
N THR A 176 21.64 9.97 -30.82
CA THR A 176 21.63 10.78 -32.04
C THR A 176 22.95 11.51 -32.33
N SER A 177 23.90 11.56 -31.39
CA SER A 177 25.16 12.29 -31.56
C SER A 177 26.32 11.48 -32.17
N ALA A 178 26.16 10.17 -32.39
CA ALA A 178 27.24 9.32 -32.93
C ALA A 178 26.74 8.18 -33.82
N LEU A 179 26.20 8.52 -34.99
CA LEU A 179 25.98 7.54 -36.06
C LEU A 179 27.19 7.50 -37.01
N THR A 180 28.14 6.62 -36.71
CA THR A 180 29.02 6.02 -37.74
C THR A 180 28.85 4.49 -37.73
N PRO A 181 28.47 3.86 -38.86
CA PRO A 181 28.15 2.44 -38.89
C PRO A 181 29.41 1.57 -39.07
N SER A 182 30.15 1.31 -38.00
CA SER A 182 31.16 0.22 -37.99
C SER A 182 31.65 -0.15 -36.59
N ALA A 183 30.82 -0.80 -35.76
CA ALA A 183 31.30 -1.67 -34.68
C ALA A 183 30.13 -2.40 -34.02
N TRP A 184 29.91 -3.67 -34.37
CA TRP A 184 29.06 -4.56 -33.57
C TRP A 184 29.91 -5.67 -32.95
N SER A 185 29.83 -5.76 -31.61
CA SER A 185 30.22 -6.83 -30.67
C SER A 185 31.64 -6.85 -30.08
N PRO A 186 31.85 -7.40 -28.84
CA PRO A 186 30.92 -8.24 -28.05
C PRO A 186 30.81 -7.93 -26.53
N LEU A 187 29.61 -7.62 -26.03
CA LEU A 187 29.16 -7.98 -24.66
C LEU A 187 27.63 -8.10 -24.66
N VAL A 188 27.10 -9.14 -25.30
CA VAL A 188 25.66 -9.41 -25.31
C VAL A 188 25.44 -10.91 -25.22
N SER A 189 24.67 -11.35 -24.22
CA SER A 189 24.34 -12.75 -23.99
C SER A 189 23.55 -13.34 -25.18
N PRO A 190 23.67 -14.65 -25.45
CA PRO A 190 23.02 -15.30 -26.60
C PRO A 190 21.51 -15.04 -26.68
N ARG A 191 20.83 -14.84 -25.55
CA ARG A 191 19.37 -14.65 -25.48
C ARG A 191 18.87 -13.29 -25.99
N LEU A 192 19.71 -12.24 -26.00
CA LEU A 192 19.30 -10.93 -26.53
C LEU A 192 19.48 -10.86 -28.06
N LYS A 193 20.41 -11.63 -28.64
CA LYS A 193 20.59 -11.73 -30.09
C LYS A 193 19.38 -12.37 -30.79
N ASP A 194 18.74 -13.33 -30.15
CA ASP A 194 17.54 -13.99 -30.70
C ASP A 194 16.30 -13.07 -30.67
N ARG A 195 16.20 -12.19 -29.66
CA ARG A 195 15.10 -11.22 -29.56
C ARG A 195 15.23 -10.05 -30.54
N ILE A 196 16.46 -9.64 -30.88
CA ILE A 196 16.69 -8.57 -31.88
C ILE A 196 16.39 -9.07 -33.30
N ARG A 197 16.66 -10.34 -33.63
CA ARG A 197 16.27 -10.92 -34.93
C ARG A 197 14.76 -11.00 -35.13
N ALA A 198 13.99 -11.17 -34.06
CA ALA A 198 12.53 -11.20 -34.13
C ALA A 198 11.90 -9.81 -34.42
N VAL A 199 12.62 -8.73 -34.13
CA VAL A 199 12.16 -7.34 -34.32
C VAL A 199 12.72 -6.72 -35.62
N ALA A 200 13.87 -7.18 -36.11
CA ALA A 200 14.50 -6.64 -37.32
C ALA A 200 13.94 -7.18 -38.66
N GLY A 201 12.83 -7.93 -38.63
CA GLY A 201 12.27 -8.63 -39.80
C GLY A 201 11.32 -7.83 -40.71
N THR A 202 10.89 -6.63 -40.34
CA THR A 202 9.91 -5.87 -41.14
C THR A 202 10.27 -4.39 -41.25
N LYS A 203 11.17 -4.09 -42.19
CA LYS A 203 11.21 -2.75 -42.80
C LYS A 203 10.12 -2.67 -43.86
N GLY A 204 9.18 -1.72 -43.69
CA GLY A 204 8.49 -1.13 -44.82
C GLY A 204 7.12 -0.53 -44.54
N ILE A 205 7.09 0.82 -44.49
CA ILE A 205 6.06 1.70 -45.09
C ILE A 205 4.78 1.95 -44.24
N TYR A 206 4.68 3.18 -43.68
CA TYR A 206 3.39 3.89 -43.46
C TYR A 206 2.77 4.23 -44.84
N PRO A 207 1.43 4.17 -45.08
CA PRO A 207 0.48 5.07 -44.42
C PRO A 207 -0.96 4.53 -44.21
N PHE A 208 -1.79 5.35 -43.55
CA PHE A 208 -3.24 5.22 -43.36
C PHE A 208 -4.02 4.87 -44.65
N HIS A 209 -4.96 3.91 -44.55
CA HIS A 209 -6.36 3.96 -45.03
C HIS A 209 -7.04 2.60 -44.75
N VAL A 210 -8.08 2.58 -43.90
CA VAL A 210 -8.98 1.43 -43.77
C VAL A 210 -10.36 1.82 -44.30
N THR A 211 -10.70 1.32 -45.49
CA THR A 211 -12.08 1.22 -45.96
C THR A 211 -12.48 -0.26 -46.06
N THR A 212 -13.50 -0.62 -45.29
CA THR A 212 -14.50 -1.69 -45.45
C THR A 212 -14.30 -2.75 -46.56
N ARG A 213 -14.36 -4.04 -46.19
CA ARG A 213 -15.53 -4.93 -46.46
C ARG A 213 -15.32 -6.37 -45.94
N ILE A 214 -16.35 -6.78 -45.19
CA ILE A 214 -16.90 -8.10 -44.85
C ILE A 214 -16.45 -9.29 -45.73
N ALA A 215 -16.13 -10.41 -45.06
CA ALA A 215 -16.68 -11.73 -45.40
C ALA A 215 -16.71 -12.65 -44.15
N TYR A 216 -17.94 -13.04 -43.78
CA TYR A 216 -18.30 -14.02 -42.75
C TYR A 216 -17.87 -15.45 -43.13
N ARG A 217 -17.53 -16.28 -42.13
CA ARG A 217 -17.97 -17.68 -42.10
C ARG A 217 -18.12 -18.20 -40.67
N SER A 218 -19.32 -18.64 -40.38
CA SER A 218 -19.90 -19.17 -39.15
C SER A 218 -19.67 -20.68 -38.98
N TYR A 219 -19.78 -21.19 -37.73
CA TYR A 219 -20.57 -22.35 -37.29
C TYR A 219 -20.48 -22.52 -35.74
N PRO A 220 -21.43 -23.21 -35.08
CA PRO A 220 -22.17 -22.62 -33.95
C PRO A 220 -22.24 -23.49 -32.66
N ASN A 221 -22.96 -22.97 -31.65
CA ASN A 221 -23.66 -23.68 -30.56
C ASN A 221 -22.86 -24.22 -29.35
N TYR A 222 -22.75 -23.40 -28.29
CA TYR A 222 -22.70 -23.86 -26.89
C TYR A 222 -23.44 -22.90 -25.93
N ALA A 223 -24.51 -22.26 -26.41
CA ALA A 223 -25.33 -21.31 -25.63
C ALA A 223 -26.68 -21.90 -25.13
N GLU A 224 -26.98 -23.18 -25.38
CA GLU A 224 -28.29 -23.76 -25.02
C GLU A 224 -28.27 -24.74 -23.82
N LYS A 225 -27.17 -24.89 -23.07
CA LYS A 225 -27.11 -25.94 -22.04
C LYS A 225 -26.83 -25.54 -20.59
N LEU A 226 -26.80 -24.27 -20.22
CA LEU A 226 -26.62 -23.87 -18.80
C LEU A 226 -27.53 -22.74 -18.31
N MET A 227 -28.74 -22.62 -18.88
CA MET A 227 -29.85 -21.87 -18.28
C MET A 227 -31.10 -22.74 -18.13
N ALA A 228 -30.96 -23.87 -17.44
CA ALA A 228 -32.08 -24.57 -16.85
C ALA A 228 -31.62 -25.25 -15.56
N LEU A 229 -31.63 -24.52 -14.44
CA LEU A 229 -32.11 -24.99 -13.15
C LEU A 229 -32.14 -23.81 -12.15
N ALA A 230 -33.33 -23.62 -11.56
CA ALA A 230 -33.69 -22.77 -10.43
C ALA A 230 -33.99 -21.28 -10.68
N GLY A 231 -35.27 -21.00 -10.94
CA GLY A 231 -36.00 -20.03 -10.10
C GLY A 231 -36.31 -18.67 -10.73
N THR A 232 -37.55 -18.52 -11.18
CA THR A 232 -38.19 -17.26 -11.56
C THR A 232 -38.15 -16.19 -10.46
N ARG A 233 -37.68 -14.99 -10.79
CA ARG A 233 -38.26 -13.71 -10.31
C ARG A 233 -38.29 -12.68 -11.44
N PRO A 234 -39.43 -12.02 -11.69
CA PRO A 234 -39.51 -10.88 -12.61
C PRO A 234 -39.10 -9.59 -11.89
N GLY A 235 -38.26 -8.76 -12.53
CA GLY A 235 -38.03 -7.40 -12.03
C GLY A 235 -36.81 -6.68 -12.61
N ALA A 236 -37.11 -5.72 -13.51
CA ALA A 236 -36.31 -4.57 -13.93
C ALA A 236 -35.09 -4.80 -14.85
N LEU A 237 -35.26 -4.35 -16.10
CA LEU A 237 -34.20 -3.98 -17.03
C LEU A 237 -33.30 -2.91 -16.39
N ARG A 238 -32.21 -3.32 -15.71
CA ARG A 238 -31.09 -2.41 -15.41
C ARG A 238 -30.29 -2.25 -16.70
N GLY A 239 -30.18 -1.01 -17.21
CA GLY A 239 -29.27 -0.72 -18.34
C GLY A 239 -27.86 -1.20 -18.02
N THR A 240 -27.11 -1.66 -19.02
CA THR A 240 -25.72 -2.10 -18.87
C THR A 240 -24.85 -0.91 -18.52
N GLY A 241 -24.47 -0.76 -17.24
CA GLY A 241 -23.56 0.29 -16.79
C GLY A 241 -22.16 0.12 -17.37
N SER A 242 -21.48 1.23 -17.65
CA SER A 242 -20.06 1.22 -18.07
C SER A 242 -19.15 1.17 -16.86
N VAL A 243 -18.01 0.50 -16.95
CA VAL A 243 -17.06 0.39 -15.82
C VAL A 243 -15.87 1.32 -16.03
N LEU A 244 -15.57 2.09 -14.98
CA LEU A 244 -14.38 2.92 -14.83
C LEU A 244 -13.64 2.48 -13.56
N VAL A 245 -12.37 2.08 -13.66
CA VAL A 245 -11.63 1.49 -12.52
C VAL A 245 -10.20 2.01 -12.45
N GLY A 246 -9.64 2.26 -11.26
CA GLY A 246 -8.29 2.81 -11.18
C GLY A 246 -7.88 3.31 -9.80
N ALA A 247 -6.69 3.93 -9.76
CA ALA A 247 -6.05 4.55 -8.62
C ALA A 247 -5.00 5.57 -9.10
N GLY A 248 -4.45 6.37 -8.19
CA GLY A 248 -3.22 7.17 -8.39
C GLY A 248 -2.05 6.56 -7.62
N ASP A 249 -0.87 7.16 -7.79
CA ASP A 249 0.31 6.87 -6.96
C ASP A 249 0.78 5.43 -7.10
N ILE A 250 1.06 5.08 -8.36
CA ILE A 250 1.04 3.69 -8.83
C ILE A 250 2.43 3.05 -8.75
N ALA A 251 3.22 3.16 -9.83
CA ALA A 251 4.30 2.21 -10.06
C ALA A 251 5.60 2.72 -9.46
N SER A 252 6.28 1.87 -8.71
CA SER A 252 7.60 2.18 -8.18
C SER A 252 8.51 1.00 -8.36
N CYS A 253 9.71 1.27 -8.88
CA CYS A 253 10.73 0.25 -9.13
C CYS A 253 11.26 -0.42 -7.85
N ILE A 254 10.88 0.10 -6.67
CA ILE A 254 11.37 -0.35 -5.37
C ILE A 254 10.29 -1.03 -4.51
N SER A 255 9.03 -1.04 -4.93
CA SER A 255 7.93 -1.76 -4.27
C SER A 255 7.34 -2.82 -5.21
N ASP A 256 6.50 -3.71 -4.67
CA ASP A 256 5.71 -4.66 -5.49
C ASP A 256 4.19 -4.37 -5.38
N GLY A 257 3.82 -3.18 -4.87
CA GLY A 257 2.43 -2.79 -4.61
C GLY A 257 1.64 -2.58 -5.90
N ASP A 258 2.28 -2.08 -6.94
CA ASP A 258 1.68 -1.85 -8.26
C ASP A 258 1.42 -3.14 -9.03
N GLU A 259 2.25 -4.18 -8.88
CA GLU A 259 1.91 -5.51 -9.40
C GLU A 259 0.65 -6.06 -8.71
N ALA A 260 0.54 -5.88 -7.39
CA ALA A 260 -0.60 -6.37 -6.63
C ALA A 260 -1.92 -5.70 -7.06
N THR A 261 -1.91 -4.38 -7.28
CA THR A 261 -3.09 -3.65 -7.78
C THR A 261 -3.34 -3.91 -9.27
N ALA A 262 -2.31 -4.04 -10.10
CA ALA A 262 -2.45 -4.42 -11.51
C ALA A 262 -3.10 -5.80 -11.68
N ASN A 263 -2.84 -6.74 -10.77
CA ASN A 263 -3.45 -8.07 -10.79
C ASN A 263 -4.98 -8.02 -10.60
N LEU A 264 -5.51 -7.01 -9.88
CA LEU A 264 -6.95 -6.80 -9.78
C LEU A 264 -7.52 -6.44 -11.16
N LEU A 265 -6.82 -5.57 -11.88
CA LEU A 265 -7.24 -5.08 -13.20
C LEU A 265 -7.28 -6.19 -14.26
N ASP A 266 -6.51 -7.27 -14.11
CA ASP A 266 -6.56 -8.43 -15.02
C ASP A 266 -7.94 -9.10 -15.10
N THR A 267 -8.77 -8.93 -14.07
CA THR A 267 -10.10 -9.55 -13.97
C THR A 267 -11.25 -8.55 -14.01
N ILE A 268 -10.95 -7.25 -14.02
CA ILE A 268 -11.94 -6.17 -14.04
C ILE A 268 -11.96 -5.54 -15.43
N ASP A 269 -12.96 -5.92 -16.22
CA ASP A 269 -13.27 -5.27 -17.49
C ASP A 269 -13.70 -3.81 -17.28
N GLY A 270 -13.37 -2.94 -18.25
CA GLY A 270 -13.71 -1.52 -18.20
C GLY A 270 -12.56 -0.61 -18.62
N VAL A 271 -12.84 0.69 -18.65
CA VAL A 271 -11.81 1.72 -18.86
C VAL A 271 -11.03 1.90 -17.57
N ILE A 272 -9.70 1.99 -17.69
CA ILE A 272 -8.84 2.32 -16.55
C ILE A 272 -8.57 3.81 -16.51
N PHE A 273 -8.69 4.42 -15.33
CA PHE A 273 -8.15 5.74 -15.07
C PHE A 273 -6.87 5.62 -14.23
N THR A 274 -5.96 6.58 -14.40
CA THR A 274 -4.89 6.83 -13.43
C THR A 274 -4.98 8.25 -12.92
N LEU A 275 -4.77 8.45 -11.63
CA LEU A 275 -4.91 9.76 -10.97
C LEU A 275 -3.57 10.47 -10.82
N GLY A 276 -2.67 10.35 -11.82
CA GLY A 276 -1.33 10.91 -11.75
C GLY A 276 -0.33 10.07 -10.96
N ASP A 277 0.93 10.50 -11.05
CA ASP A 277 2.09 9.83 -10.46
C ASP A 277 2.15 8.36 -10.87
N ASN A 278 2.22 8.20 -12.18
CA ASN A 278 2.10 6.91 -12.84
C ASN A 278 3.36 6.07 -12.61
N ALA A 279 4.54 6.67 -12.79
CA ALA A 279 5.83 6.00 -12.63
C ALA A 279 6.78 6.81 -11.75
N TYR A 280 7.10 6.26 -10.59
CA TYR A 280 8.04 6.81 -9.62
C TYR A 280 9.48 6.42 -9.94
N LYS A 281 10.45 7.25 -9.55
CA LYS A 281 10.32 8.48 -8.75
C LYS A 281 10.31 9.75 -9.60
N LEU A 282 10.77 9.72 -10.85
CA LEU A 282 10.98 10.96 -11.61
C LEU A 282 10.13 11.02 -12.90
N GLY A 283 9.27 10.04 -13.17
CA GLY A 283 8.47 10.01 -14.40
C GLY A 283 9.28 9.78 -15.66
N THR A 284 10.48 9.19 -15.56
CA THR A 284 11.38 8.99 -16.69
C THR A 284 10.87 7.91 -17.66
N PRO A 285 11.27 7.94 -18.94
CA PRO A 285 10.97 6.85 -19.88
C PRO A 285 11.44 5.47 -19.39
N ILE A 286 12.52 5.42 -18.60
CA ILE A 286 13.04 4.18 -18.02
C ILE A 286 12.11 3.65 -16.93
N GLU A 287 11.61 4.50 -16.03
CA GLU A 287 10.67 4.10 -14.97
C GLU A 287 9.36 3.61 -15.58
N PHE A 288 8.86 4.29 -16.63
CA PHE A 288 7.74 3.79 -17.41
C PHE A 288 8.01 2.42 -18.04
N ALA A 289 9.16 2.22 -18.67
CA ALA A 289 9.48 0.95 -19.34
C ALA A 289 9.80 -0.21 -18.37
N ALA A 290 10.40 0.08 -17.22
CA ALA A 290 10.92 -0.93 -16.31
C ALA A 290 9.96 -1.29 -15.17
N CYS A 291 9.06 -0.38 -14.80
CA CYS A 291 8.29 -0.48 -13.56
C CYS A 291 6.79 -0.36 -13.86
N TYR A 292 6.36 0.67 -14.60
CA TYR A 292 4.96 0.77 -15.00
C TYR A 292 4.56 -0.26 -16.08
N GLU A 293 5.36 -0.42 -17.15
CA GLU A 293 5.04 -1.29 -18.28
C GLU A 293 4.77 -2.75 -17.88
N PRO A 294 5.60 -3.40 -17.02
CA PRO A 294 5.34 -4.77 -16.58
C PRO A 294 4.12 -4.93 -15.68
N SER A 295 3.80 -3.90 -14.87
CA SER A 295 2.64 -3.91 -13.97
C SER A 295 1.39 -3.37 -14.68
N TRP A 296 1.03 -2.10 -14.47
CA TRP A 296 -0.18 -1.47 -15.01
C TRP A 296 -0.16 -1.31 -16.54
N GLY A 297 1.02 -1.19 -17.15
CA GLY A 297 1.18 -0.93 -18.57
C GLY A 297 0.68 -2.03 -19.50
N ARG A 298 0.55 -3.27 -19.01
CA ARG A 298 -0.15 -4.34 -19.77
C ARG A 298 -1.62 -4.01 -20.07
N HIS A 299 -2.20 -3.04 -19.35
CA HIS A 299 -3.55 -2.52 -19.54
C HIS A 299 -3.61 -1.18 -20.31
N LYS A 300 -2.48 -0.72 -20.85
CA LYS A 300 -2.35 0.59 -21.50
C LYS A 300 -3.38 0.88 -22.59
N SER A 301 -3.80 -0.14 -23.35
CA SER A 301 -4.78 0.02 -24.44
C SER A 301 -6.15 0.52 -23.98
N ARG A 302 -6.52 0.30 -22.72
CA ARG A 302 -7.78 0.75 -22.10
C ARG A 302 -7.56 1.78 -20.99
N THR A 303 -6.34 2.30 -20.87
CA THR A 303 -5.99 3.33 -19.87
C THR A 303 -6.27 4.73 -20.41
N ARG A 304 -6.77 5.59 -19.53
CA ARG A 304 -7.01 7.03 -19.70
C ARG A 304 -6.30 7.73 -18.55
N PRO A 305 -5.07 8.21 -18.76
CA PRO A 305 -4.22 8.65 -17.67
C PRO A 305 -4.33 10.15 -17.40
N ALA A 306 -4.26 10.56 -16.13
CA ALA A 306 -3.92 11.93 -15.75
C ALA A 306 -2.41 12.01 -15.39
N PRO A 307 -1.76 13.17 -15.58
CA PRO A 307 -0.41 13.40 -15.07
C PRO A 307 -0.41 13.92 -13.63
N GLY A 308 0.56 13.50 -12.83
CA GLY A 308 0.83 14.02 -11.48
C GLY A 308 2.15 14.78 -11.38
N ASN A 309 2.55 15.21 -10.19
CA ASN A 309 3.78 15.99 -10.03
C ASN A 309 5.05 15.18 -10.29
N HIS A 310 5.06 13.89 -9.95
CA HIS A 310 6.20 13.01 -10.24
C HIS A 310 6.38 12.78 -11.74
N ASP A 311 5.31 12.83 -12.54
CA ASP A 311 5.42 12.78 -14.02
C ASP A 311 6.15 14.03 -14.57
N TYR A 312 5.98 15.20 -13.93
CA TYR A 312 6.62 16.48 -14.33
C TYR A 312 7.99 16.74 -13.71
N LEU A 313 8.52 15.81 -12.90
CA LEU A 313 9.91 15.85 -12.46
C LEU A 313 10.86 15.55 -13.62
N TRP A 314 10.40 14.79 -14.62
CA TRP A 314 11.05 14.71 -15.92
C TRP A 314 10.64 15.91 -16.80
N PRO A 315 11.58 16.51 -17.58
CA PRO A 315 11.28 17.68 -18.40
C PRO A 315 10.01 17.54 -19.22
N ASP A 316 9.12 18.52 -19.07
CA ASP A 316 7.82 18.64 -19.75
C ASP A 316 6.93 17.38 -19.66
N ALA A 317 7.15 16.54 -18.64
CA ALA A 317 6.54 15.22 -18.51
C ALA A 317 6.69 14.35 -19.77
N SER A 318 7.82 14.49 -20.50
CA SER A 318 8.00 13.81 -21.78
C SER A 318 7.93 12.28 -21.65
N GLY A 319 8.39 11.70 -20.53
CA GLY A 319 8.27 10.26 -20.27
C GLY A 319 6.82 9.80 -20.22
N TYR A 320 5.95 10.55 -19.55
CA TYR A 320 4.51 10.29 -19.48
C TYR A 320 3.85 10.43 -20.87
N PHE A 321 4.09 11.53 -21.58
CA PHE A 321 3.46 11.78 -22.88
C PHE A 321 3.96 10.84 -23.98
N GLU A 322 5.26 10.54 -24.04
CA GLU A 322 5.83 9.55 -24.97
C GLU A 322 5.30 8.15 -24.68
N TYR A 323 5.16 7.80 -23.40
CA TYR A 323 4.63 6.51 -23.01
C TYR A 323 3.15 6.39 -23.41
N PHE A 324 2.26 7.24 -22.91
CA PHE A 324 0.82 7.09 -23.14
C PHE A 324 0.35 7.56 -24.53
N GLY A 325 1.13 8.39 -25.22
CA GLY A 325 0.80 8.93 -26.53
C GLY A 325 -0.56 9.64 -26.53
N ASN A 326 -1.37 9.40 -27.57
CA ASN A 326 -2.67 10.04 -27.73
C ASN A 326 -3.65 9.82 -26.56
N ALA A 327 -3.44 8.79 -25.74
CA ALA A 327 -4.30 8.55 -24.57
C ALA A 327 -4.16 9.65 -23.51
N ALA A 328 -3.01 10.33 -23.45
CA ALA A 328 -2.72 11.42 -22.51
C ALA A 328 -3.17 12.81 -23.01
N GLY A 329 -3.89 12.87 -24.14
CA GLY A 329 -4.30 14.13 -24.76
C GLY A 329 -3.15 14.87 -25.44
N ASP A 330 -3.31 16.20 -25.57
CA ASP A 330 -2.31 17.09 -26.17
C ASP A 330 -1.11 17.26 -25.21
N PRO A 331 0.13 16.91 -25.60
CA PRO A 331 1.31 17.05 -24.75
C PRO A 331 1.61 18.48 -24.26
N GLY A 332 1.11 19.51 -24.96
CA GLY A 332 1.22 20.90 -24.49
C GLY A 332 0.22 21.27 -23.39
N LYS A 333 -0.69 20.36 -23.03
CA LYS A 333 -1.82 20.61 -22.12
C LYS A 333 -1.94 19.53 -21.02
N GLY A 334 -1.96 18.26 -21.39
CA GLY A 334 -2.17 17.13 -20.48
C GLY A 334 -3.58 17.02 -19.89
N TYR A 335 -4.56 17.68 -20.51
CA TYR A 335 -5.98 17.59 -20.15
C TYR A 335 -6.83 17.35 -21.39
N TYR A 336 -7.91 16.59 -21.21
CA TYR A 336 -8.80 16.14 -22.28
C TYR A 336 -10.12 15.62 -21.69
N SER A 337 -11.09 15.30 -22.54
CA SER A 337 -12.35 14.68 -22.13
C SER A 337 -12.74 13.55 -23.08
N TYR A 338 -13.64 12.68 -22.63
CA TYR A 338 -14.21 11.59 -23.42
C TYR A 338 -15.55 11.13 -22.84
N ASP A 339 -16.37 10.51 -23.67
CA ASP A 339 -17.61 9.90 -23.21
C ASP A 339 -17.42 8.42 -22.88
N LEU A 340 -18.03 7.98 -21.78
CA LEU A 340 -18.06 6.58 -21.35
C LEU A 340 -19.51 6.15 -21.10
N GLY A 341 -20.11 5.49 -22.08
CA GLY A 341 -21.53 5.19 -22.07
C GLY A 341 -22.35 6.46 -22.20
N SER A 342 -23.03 6.87 -21.13
CA SER A 342 -23.86 8.08 -21.07
C SER A 342 -23.24 9.17 -20.17
N TRP A 343 -22.04 8.92 -19.67
CA TRP A 343 -21.29 9.85 -18.84
C TRP A 343 -20.31 10.64 -19.67
N HIS A 344 -20.21 11.93 -19.35
CA HIS A 344 -19.10 12.75 -19.79
C HIS A 344 -17.97 12.68 -18.76
N ILE A 345 -16.76 12.33 -19.20
CA ILE A 345 -15.59 12.16 -18.34
C ILE A 345 -14.53 13.21 -18.70
N VAL A 346 -14.10 13.97 -17.70
CA VAL A 346 -13.11 15.03 -17.85
C VAL A 346 -11.81 14.65 -17.12
N VAL A 347 -10.69 14.83 -17.79
CA VAL A 347 -9.34 14.57 -17.26
C VAL A 347 -8.59 15.88 -17.21
N LEU A 348 -8.23 16.32 -16.00
CA LEU A 348 -7.54 17.58 -15.79
C LEU A 348 -6.08 17.36 -15.42
N ASN A 349 -5.25 18.31 -15.81
CA ASN A 349 -3.86 18.41 -15.39
C ASN A 349 -3.79 19.37 -14.20
N SER A 350 -3.37 18.86 -13.05
CA SER A 350 -3.29 19.65 -11.82
C SER A 350 -1.92 20.29 -11.58
N ASN A 351 -0.96 20.14 -12.51
CA ASN A 351 0.36 20.73 -12.42
C ASN A 351 0.35 22.20 -12.87
N CYS A 352 -0.35 23.05 -12.13
CA CYS A 352 -0.74 24.40 -12.54
C CYS A 352 0.40 25.25 -13.11
N SER A 353 1.61 25.16 -12.54
CA SER A 353 2.78 25.91 -13.01
C SER A 353 3.27 25.49 -14.40
N LYS A 354 2.85 24.34 -14.92
CA LYS A 354 3.28 23.76 -16.20
C LYS A 354 2.34 24.09 -17.35
N ILE A 355 1.13 24.57 -17.07
CA ILE A 355 0.02 24.64 -18.04
C ILE A 355 -0.70 25.99 -18.08
N GLY A 356 -0.05 27.05 -17.58
CA GLY A 356 -0.63 28.39 -17.58
C GLY A 356 -1.63 28.64 -16.44
N GLY A 357 -1.61 27.82 -15.38
CA GLY A 357 -2.37 27.99 -14.14
C GLY A 357 -3.67 27.19 -14.06
N CYS A 358 -4.21 27.10 -12.85
CA CYS A 358 -5.52 26.48 -12.53
C CYS A 358 -6.53 27.48 -11.96
N GLY A 359 -6.16 28.77 -11.91
CA GLY A 359 -7.01 29.84 -11.40
C GLY A 359 -8.20 30.16 -12.31
N PRO A 360 -9.14 31.01 -11.85
CA PRO A 360 -10.22 31.52 -12.70
C PRO A 360 -9.65 32.19 -13.96
N GLY A 361 -10.19 31.84 -15.13
CA GLY A 361 -9.70 32.37 -16.39
C GLY A 361 -8.37 31.79 -16.86
N SER A 362 -7.82 30.74 -16.23
CA SER A 362 -6.69 30.02 -16.83
C SER A 362 -7.11 29.31 -18.13
N PRO A 363 -6.17 28.98 -19.04
CA PRO A 363 -6.52 28.29 -20.28
C PRO A 363 -7.30 26.99 -20.06
N GLN A 364 -6.93 26.20 -19.04
CA GLN A 364 -7.62 24.96 -18.72
C GLN A 364 -8.99 25.19 -18.07
N GLU A 365 -9.13 26.21 -17.21
CA GLU A 365 -10.43 26.52 -16.58
C GLU A 365 -11.46 27.01 -17.61
N GLN A 366 -11.03 27.86 -18.55
CA GLN A 366 -11.87 28.29 -19.67
C GLN A 366 -12.24 27.12 -20.58
N TRP A 367 -11.27 26.24 -20.88
CA TRP A 367 -11.50 25.03 -21.66
C TRP A 367 -12.51 24.11 -20.96
N LEU A 368 -12.36 23.87 -19.65
CA LEU A 368 -13.26 23.04 -18.85
C LEU A 368 -14.71 23.53 -18.93
N ARG A 369 -14.93 24.83 -18.74
CA ARG A 369 -16.30 25.40 -18.87
C ARG A 369 -16.86 25.24 -20.28
N ALA A 370 -16.05 25.47 -21.30
CA ALA A 370 -16.48 25.30 -22.69
C ALA A 370 -16.80 23.83 -23.02
N ASP A 371 -15.98 22.91 -22.53
CA ASP A 371 -16.15 21.46 -22.70
C ASP A 371 -17.43 20.97 -22.02
N LEU A 372 -17.66 21.35 -20.75
CA LEU A 372 -18.89 21.02 -20.02
C LEU A 372 -20.14 21.61 -20.68
N ALA A 373 -20.06 22.84 -21.19
CA ALA A 373 -21.17 23.46 -21.93
C ALA A 373 -21.48 22.76 -23.27
N ALA A 374 -20.46 22.19 -23.92
CA ALA A 374 -20.60 21.46 -25.17
C ALA A 374 -21.13 20.02 -24.97
N HIS A 375 -21.04 19.47 -23.76
CA HIS A 375 -21.46 18.11 -23.42
C HIS A 375 -22.53 18.09 -22.32
N PRO A 376 -23.76 18.56 -22.58
CA PRO A 376 -24.85 18.55 -21.61
C PRO A 376 -25.35 17.13 -21.38
N THR A 377 -24.67 16.40 -20.50
CA THR A 377 -25.03 15.04 -20.09
C THR A 377 -25.66 15.05 -18.70
N LYS A 378 -26.41 13.99 -18.39
CA LYS A 378 -27.04 13.85 -17.07
C LYS A 378 -26.02 13.57 -15.97
N CYS A 379 -24.88 12.96 -16.32
CA CYS A 379 -23.89 12.51 -15.37
C CYS A 379 -22.48 12.90 -15.84
N THR A 380 -21.75 13.64 -15.00
CA THR A 380 -20.38 14.06 -15.29
C THR A 380 -19.44 13.67 -14.16
N LEU A 381 -18.27 13.13 -14.55
CA LEU A 381 -17.18 12.81 -13.64
C LEU A 381 -15.92 13.53 -14.11
N ALA A 382 -15.16 14.09 -13.18
CA ALA A 382 -13.83 14.63 -13.46
C ALA A 382 -12.76 13.93 -12.62
N TYR A 383 -11.54 13.82 -13.14
CA TYR A 383 -10.41 13.34 -12.36
C TYR A 383 -9.09 14.02 -12.71
N TRP A 384 -8.21 14.11 -11.72
CA TRP A 384 -6.85 14.65 -11.82
C TRP A 384 -6.01 14.14 -10.64
N HIS A 385 -4.83 14.73 -10.42
CA HIS A 385 -3.89 14.27 -9.39
C HIS A 385 -4.10 14.89 -8.00
N HIS A 386 -3.80 16.18 -7.80
CA HIS A 386 -3.84 16.81 -6.47
C HIS A 386 -5.27 17.11 -5.95
N PRO A 387 -5.69 16.65 -4.76
CA PRO A 387 -7.06 16.79 -4.30
C PRO A 387 -7.44 18.21 -3.87
N ARG A 388 -8.72 18.59 -4.07
CA ARG A 388 -9.27 19.83 -3.46
C ARG A 388 -9.51 19.66 -1.97
N PHE A 389 -9.92 18.46 -1.57
CA PHE A 389 -10.20 18.09 -0.17
C PHE A 389 -9.46 16.81 0.19
N SER A 390 -8.71 16.82 1.27
CA SER A 390 -8.05 15.62 1.81
C SER A 390 -7.69 15.86 3.27
N SER A 391 -7.87 14.81 4.08
CA SER A 391 -7.37 14.72 5.45
C SER A 391 -5.97 14.11 5.51
N GLY A 392 -5.39 13.71 4.38
CA GLY A 392 -4.04 13.16 4.26
C GLY A 392 -2.95 14.18 4.58
N SER A 393 -1.70 13.74 4.53
CA SER A 393 -0.52 14.55 4.89
C SER A 393 -0.25 15.69 3.91
N ASP A 394 -0.51 15.49 2.62
CA ASP A 394 -0.40 16.55 1.60
C ASP A 394 -1.62 17.47 1.65
N GLY A 395 -2.79 16.90 1.94
CA GLY A 395 -3.96 17.61 2.41
C GLY A 395 -4.73 18.37 1.32
N SER A 396 -5.55 19.32 1.74
CA SER A 396 -6.46 20.04 0.85
C SER A 396 -5.77 21.19 0.12
N ASP A 397 -5.97 21.31 -1.20
CA ASP A 397 -5.44 22.43 -1.99
C ASP A 397 -6.55 23.31 -2.59
N ALA A 398 -6.64 24.55 -2.11
CA ALA A 398 -7.62 25.55 -2.56
C ALA A 398 -7.37 26.04 -4.00
N ALA A 399 -6.20 25.80 -4.59
CA ALA A 399 -5.90 26.16 -5.98
C ALA A 399 -6.84 25.48 -6.99
N PHE A 400 -7.49 24.38 -6.61
CA PHE A 400 -8.44 23.64 -7.45
C PHE A 400 -9.90 24.04 -7.24
N GLU A 401 -10.18 25.01 -6.37
CA GLU A 401 -11.53 25.57 -6.21
C GLU A 401 -12.15 26.08 -7.52
N PRO A 402 -11.42 26.73 -8.44
CA PRO A 402 -11.98 27.17 -9.72
C PRO A 402 -12.45 26.01 -10.62
N PHE A 403 -11.71 24.89 -10.64
CA PHE A 403 -12.15 23.69 -11.37
C PHE A 403 -13.39 23.08 -10.73
N TRP A 404 -13.42 23.01 -9.39
CA TRP A 404 -14.60 22.59 -8.65
C TRP A 404 -15.81 23.49 -8.91
N GLN A 405 -15.60 24.81 -8.99
CA GLN A 405 -16.66 25.76 -9.27
C GLN A 405 -17.21 25.57 -10.68
N ALA A 406 -16.35 25.41 -11.69
CA ALA A 406 -16.78 25.11 -13.05
C ALA A 406 -17.60 23.81 -13.10
N LEU A 407 -17.14 22.74 -12.45
CA LEU A 407 -17.85 21.47 -12.37
C LEU A 407 -19.20 21.60 -11.65
N TYR A 408 -19.25 22.33 -10.53
CA TYR A 408 -20.49 22.57 -9.78
C TYR A 408 -21.51 23.40 -10.57
N ASP A 409 -21.06 24.44 -11.27
CA ASP A 409 -21.91 25.28 -12.12
C ASP A 409 -22.59 24.47 -13.24
N HIS A 410 -21.95 23.39 -13.68
CA HIS A 410 -22.43 22.47 -14.72
C HIS A 410 -23.02 21.16 -14.16
N ASN A 411 -23.31 21.08 -12.86
CA ASN A 411 -23.91 19.90 -12.20
C ASN A 411 -23.12 18.59 -12.37
N ALA A 412 -21.79 18.65 -12.32
CA ALA A 412 -21.00 17.42 -12.22
C ALA A 412 -21.23 16.71 -10.88
N ASP A 413 -20.95 15.41 -10.84
CA ASP A 413 -21.38 14.53 -9.74
C ASP A 413 -20.22 13.98 -8.92
N VAL A 414 -19.11 13.64 -9.59
CA VAL A 414 -17.98 12.91 -8.98
C VAL A 414 -16.65 13.54 -9.37
N VAL A 415 -15.76 13.65 -8.38
CA VAL A 415 -14.36 14.02 -8.56
C VAL A 415 -13.46 12.91 -8.00
N LEU A 416 -12.44 12.51 -8.75
CA LEU A 416 -11.40 11.59 -8.30
C LEU A 416 -10.03 12.28 -8.27
N ALA A 417 -9.26 12.04 -7.22
CA ALA A 417 -7.90 12.55 -7.03
C ALA A 417 -6.99 11.50 -6.39
N GLY A 418 -5.67 11.64 -6.56
CA GLY A 418 -4.63 10.83 -5.91
C GLY A 418 -3.79 11.71 -4.98
N HIS A 419 -2.47 11.68 -5.16
CA HIS A 419 -1.44 12.52 -4.52
C HIS A 419 -1.25 12.28 -3.03
N ASP A 420 -2.33 12.31 -2.25
CA ASP A 420 -2.30 11.77 -0.90
C ASP A 420 -2.38 10.26 -0.99
N HIS A 421 -1.38 9.57 -0.44
CA HIS A 421 -1.26 8.11 -0.52
C HIS A 421 -2.18 7.39 0.48
N VAL A 422 -3.48 7.66 0.37
CA VAL A 422 -4.56 7.16 1.22
C VAL A 422 -5.82 6.90 0.38
N TYR A 423 -6.77 6.19 0.98
CA TYR A 423 -8.16 6.19 0.54
C TYR A 423 -8.98 7.14 1.41
N GLU A 424 -9.70 8.06 0.79
CA GLU A 424 -10.69 8.89 1.48
C GLU A 424 -11.90 9.18 0.60
N ARG A 425 -13.10 9.11 1.19
CA ARG A 425 -14.36 9.46 0.53
C ARG A 425 -15.07 10.57 1.29
N PHE A 426 -15.52 11.57 0.56
CA PHE A 426 -16.26 12.72 1.09
C PHE A 426 -17.75 12.64 0.76
N ALA A 427 -18.60 13.20 1.62
CA ALA A 427 -20.00 13.48 1.31
C ALA A 427 -20.11 14.54 0.20
N PRO A 428 -21.25 14.62 -0.52
CA PRO A 428 -21.49 15.65 -1.53
C PRO A 428 -21.36 17.06 -0.94
N GLN A 429 -20.53 17.88 -1.58
CA GLN A 429 -20.19 19.22 -1.07
C GLN A 429 -19.99 20.24 -2.20
N LYS A 430 -20.07 21.51 -1.83
CA LYS A 430 -19.81 22.67 -2.69
C LYS A 430 -18.30 22.88 -2.89
N PRO A 431 -17.89 23.72 -3.86
CA PRO A 431 -16.49 24.10 -4.07
C PRO A 431 -15.76 24.64 -2.83
N ASN A 432 -16.50 25.27 -1.91
CA ASN A 432 -15.96 25.81 -0.65
C ASN A 432 -15.96 24.81 0.52
N GLY A 433 -16.40 23.56 0.30
CA GLY A 433 -16.46 22.51 1.34
C GLY A 433 -17.71 22.55 2.22
N GLU A 434 -18.70 23.40 1.94
CA GLU A 434 -20.00 23.31 2.60
C GLU A 434 -20.77 22.07 2.12
N PRO A 435 -21.48 21.35 3.00
CA PRO A 435 -22.29 20.20 2.61
C PRO A 435 -23.41 20.63 1.66
N ASP A 436 -23.59 19.86 0.58
CA ASP A 436 -24.70 20.02 -0.35
C ASP A 436 -25.16 18.63 -0.81
N PRO A 437 -26.06 17.97 -0.05
CA PRO A 437 -26.49 16.61 -0.37
C PRO A 437 -27.36 16.51 -1.62
N VAL A 438 -27.78 17.64 -2.20
CA VAL A 438 -28.68 17.68 -3.36
C VAL A 438 -27.94 17.93 -4.66
N ARG A 439 -26.91 18.79 -4.67
CA ARG A 439 -26.17 19.17 -5.88
C ARG A 439 -24.64 19.13 -5.74
N GLY A 440 -24.13 18.84 -4.55
CA GLY A 440 -22.69 18.79 -4.31
C GLY A 440 -22.00 17.66 -5.07
N LEU A 441 -20.70 17.83 -5.29
CA LEU A 441 -19.85 16.80 -5.89
C LEU A 441 -19.34 15.87 -4.80
N ARG A 442 -19.31 14.58 -5.09
CA ARG A 442 -18.66 13.58 -4.24
C ARG A 442 -17.20 13.42 -4.66
N GLN A 443 -16.28 13.64 -3.73
CA GLN A 443 -14.85 13.41 -3.97
C GLN A 443 -14.39 12.06 -3.43
N PHE A 444 -13.48 11.42 -4.16
CA PHE A 444 -12.65 10.31 -3.70
C PHE A 444 -11.18 10.67 -3.85
N VAL A 445 -10.39 10.46 -2.80
CA VAL A 445 -8.93 10.38 -2.84
C VAL A 445 -8.57 8.89 -2.90
N VAL A 446 -7.83 8.49 -3.93
CA VAL A 446 -7.51 7.09 -4.24
C VAL A 446 -6.03 6.96 -4.60
N GLY A 447 -5.15 7.46 -3.73
CA GLY A 447 -3.68 7.28 -3.84
C GLY A 447 -3.22 5.91 -3.34
N THR A 448 -3.93 4.85 -3.75
CA THR A 448 -3.76 3.49 -3.26
C THR A 448 -3.11 2.57 -4.29
N GLY A 449 -2.42 3.15 -5.28
CA GLY A 449 -1.98 2.48 -6.50
C GLY A 449 -0.81 1.52 -6.33
N GLY A 450 0.14 1.80 -5.44
CA GLY A 450 1.19 0.83 -5.15
C GLY A 450 2.49 1.36 -4.55
N GLU A 451 2.79 2.66 -4.62
CA GLU A 451 4.12 3.16 -4.22
C GLU A 451 4.41 2.99 -2.73
N ARG A 452 3.63 3.63 -1.87
CA ARG A 452 3.57 3.44 -0.41
C ARG A 452 2.31 4.08 0.14
N HIS A 453 1.92 3.82 1.39
CA HIS A 453 0.92 4.63 2.08
C HIS A 453 1.57 5.70 2.93
N HIS A 454 0.91 6.85 3.07
CA HIS A 454 1.18 7.81 4.15
C HIS A 454 0.22 7.52 5.30
N LYS A 455 0.45 8.12 6.48
CA LYS A 455 -0.46 7.97 7.62
C LYS A 455 -1.32 9.20 7.80
N PHE A 456 -2.56 9.03 8.24
CA PHE A 456 -3.37 10.16 8.71
C PHE A 456 -2.76 10.71 10.00
N GLU A 457 -2.17 11.91 9.93
CA GLU A 457 -1.56 12.58 11.08
C GLU A 457 -2.55 13.46 11.87
N GLY A 458 -3.75 13.68 11.32
CA GLY A 458 -4.75 14.61 11.84
C GLY A 458 -6.18 14.08 11.94
N GLN A 459 -7.05 14.92 12.49
CA GLN A 459 -8.49 14.66 12.49
C GLN A 459 -9.05 14.74 11.06
N ALA A 460 -10.14 14.01 10.83
CA ALA A 460 -10.85 14.09 9.56
C ALA A 460 -11.35 15.52 9.35
N ILE A 461 -11.18 16.07 8.14
CA ILE A 461 -11.77 17.37 7.79
C ILE A 461 -13.29 17.22 7.58
N ALA A 462 -13.97 18.37 7.44
CA ALA A 462 -15.41 18.38 7.21
C ALA A 462 -15.83 17.50 6.02
N ASN A 463 -16.97 16.83 6.17
CA ASN A 463 -17.58 15.95 5.17
C ASN A 463 -16.79 14.67 4.83
N SER A 464 -15.66 14.39 5.47
CA SER A 464 -14.98 13.08 5.36
C SER A 464 -15.88 11.97 5.94
N GLU A 465 -16.19 10.95 5.14
CA GLU A 465 -17.10 9.85 5.52
C GLU A 465 -16.35 8.55 5.81
N VAL A 466 -15.32 8.23 5.01
CA VAL A 466 -14.53 7.00 5.12
C VAL A 466 -13.07 7.31 4.83
N ARG A 467 -12.17 6.73 5.62
CA ARG A 467 -10.71 6.88 5.52
C ARG A 467 -10.02 5.54 5.71
N ASN A 468 -8.97 5.29 4.93
CA ASN A 468 -8.05 4.16 5.12
C ASN A 468 -6.65 4.53 4.62
N ASP A 469 -5.62 4.18 5.38
CA ASP A 469 -4.21 4.50 5.08
C ASP A 469 -3.29 3.27 5.15
N GLU A 470 -3.88 2.08 4.92
CA GLU A 470 -3.20 0.79 5.10
C GLU A 470 -3.38 -0.15 3.91
N THR A 471 -4.39 0.12 3.07
CA THR A 471 -4.88 -0.85 2.09
C THR A 471 -4.66 -0.38 0.67
N PHE A 472 -3.84 -1.12 -0.08
CA PHE A 472 -3.71 -0.93 -1.52
C PHE A 472 -4.93 -1.52 -2.23
N GLY A 473 -5.33 -0.89 -3.33
CA GLY A 473 -6.50 -1.32 -4.06
C GLY A 473 -6.88 -0.35 -5.16
N VAL A 474 -7.97 -0.65 -5.84
CA VAL A 474 -8.51 0.18 -6.92
C VAL A 474 -9.95 0.56 -6.62
N LEU A 475 -10.34 1.78 -6.97
CA LEU A 475 -11.73 2.21 -6.97
C LEU A 475 -12.38 1.78 -8.28
N LYS A 476 -13.44 0.98 -8.19
CA LYS A 476 -14.30 0.62 -9.31
C LYS A 476 -15.60 1.42 -9.24
N LEU A 477 -15.94 2.08 -10.35
CA LEU A 477 -17.21 2.75 -10.56
C LEU A 477 -17.99 2.02 -11.66
N THR A 478 -19.27 1.77 -11.39
CA THR A 478 -20.24 1.33 -12.42
C THR A 478 -21.16 2.50 -12.73
N LEU A 479 -21.06 3.00 -13.95
CA LEU A 479 -21.65 4.24 -14.44
C LEU A 479 -22.93 3.92 -15.23
N TYR A 480 -24.08 4.23 -14.64
CA TYR A 480 -25.40 4.07 -15.26
C TYR A 480 -25.93 5.42 -15.76
N PRO A 481 -26.92 5.48 -16.66
CA PRO A 481 -27.37 6.74 -17.25
C PRO A 481 -27.85 7.85 -16.31
N THR A 482 -28.19 7.51 -15.07
CA THR A 482 -28.73 8.46 -14.08
C THR A 482 -28.12 8.32 -12.69
N ASN A 483 -27.16 7.41 -12.52
CA ASN A 483 -26.61 7.05 -11.22
C ASN A 483 -25.29 6.31 -11.38
N TYR A 484 -24.56 6.16 -10.29
CA TYR A 484 -23.33 5.39 -10.22
C TYR A 484 -23.31 4.53 -8.96
N GLU A 485 -22.59 3.42 -9.03
CA GLU A 485 -22.23 2.58 -7.89
C GLU A 485 -20.71 2.60 -7.77
N TRP A 486 -20.17 2.66 -6.54
CA TRP A 486 -18.74 2.55 -6.29
C TRP A 486 -18.42 1.35 -5.41
N GLN A 487 -17.21 0.83 -5.60
CA GLN A 487 -16.62 -0.23 -4.79
C GLN A 487 -15.11 -0.04 -4.74
N PHE A 488 -14.55 0.07 -3.54
CA PHE A 488 -13.12 -0.10 -3.34
C PHE A 488 -12.79 -1.60 -3.29
N ILE A 489 -11.87 -2.02 -4.15
CA ILE A 489 -11.46 -3.42 -4.28
C ILE A 489 -10.02 -3.53 -3.74
N PRO A 490 -9.82 -4.13 -2.56
CA PRO A 490 -8.49 -4.28 -1.97
C PRO A 490 -7.68 -5.34 -2.72
N VAL A 491 -6.34 -5.22 -2.64
CA VAL A 491 -5.45 -6.31 -3.07
C VAL A 491 -5.65 -7.56 -2.21
N SER A 492 -5.29 -8.72 -2.76
CA SER A 492 -5.45 -10.01 -2.07
C SER A 492 -4.78 -10.00 -0.69
N GLY A 493 -5.50 -10.51 0.32
CA GLY A 493 -5.02 -10.59 1.71
C GLY A 493 -5.30 -9.36 2.58
N GLN A 494 -5.75 -8.25 2.00
CA GLN A 494 -6.19 -7.07 2.75
C GLN A 494 -7.73 -7.02 2.83
N THR A 495 -8.26 -6.33 3.84
CA THR A 495 -9.67 -6.49 4.26
C THR A 495 -10.52 -5.23 4.20
N PHE A 496 -9.92 -4.04 4.05
CA PHE A 496 -10.69 -2.81 3.95
C PHE A 496 -11.52 -2.80 2.65
N THR A 497 -12.78 -2.42 2.79
CA THR A 497 -13.71 -2.27 1.66
C THR A 497 -14.59 -1.04 1.91
N ASP A 498 -14.97 -0.37 0.85
CA ASP A 498 -16.00 0.67 0.86
C ASP A 498 -16.87 0.50 -0.38
N SER A 499 -18.18 0.73 -0.24
CA SER A 499 -19.10 0.64 -1.38
C SER A 499 -20.35 1.47 -1.15
N GLY A 500 -21.00 1.87 -2.25
CA GLY A 500 -22.25 2.60 -2.19
C GLY A 500 -22.74 3.02 -3.57
N ALA A 501 -23.71 3.91 -3.59
CA ALA A 501 -24.31 4.43 -4.81
C ALA A 501 -24.67 5.91 -4.67
N GLY A 502 -24.65 6.64 -5.79
CA GLY A 502 -25.09 8.02 -5.91
C GLY A 502 -25.96 8.22 -7.14
N ARG A 503 -26.83 9.25 -7.12
CA ARG A 503 -27.63 9.66 -8.29
C ARG A 503 -27.03 10.93 -8.87
N CYS A 504 -27.11 11.06 -10.18
CA CYS A 504 -26.65 12.27 -10.86
C CYS A 504 -27.72 13.36 -10.81
N HIS A 505 -27.28 14.61 -10.80
CA HIS A 505 -28.11 15.79 -10.54
C HIS A 505 -28.99 16.20 -11.71
#